data_AF-A0A661WWX5-F1
#
_entry.id   AF-A0A661WWX5-F1
#
_cell.length_a   1.000
_cell.length_b   1.000
_cell.length_c   1.000
_cell.angle_alpha   90.00
_cell.angle_beta   90.00
_cell.angle_gamma   90.00
#
_symmetry.space_group_name_H-M   'P 1'
#
loop_
_entity.id
_entity.type
_entity.pdbx_description
1 polymer ?
#
loop_
_entity_poly.entity_id
_entity_poly.type
_entity_poly.pdbx_seq_one_letter_code
_entity_poly.pdbx_strand_id
1 'polypeptide(L)' 'MDKTANEWIEQLDLKPHPEGGYYREVYRSSELIPAEALPERFNKSHVFGTSIYFLLHGKQISSLHRLKSDEIWHFYLGS' A
#
# COMPACT_ATOMS: atom_id res chain seq x y z
N MET A 1 -20.20 -3.20 18.24
CA MET A 1 -20.48 -2.48 16.97
C MET A 1 -19.21 -2.50 16.17
N ASP A 2 -19.27 -2.90 14.91
CA ASP A 2 -18.11 -2.82 14.03
C ASP A 2 -17.76 -1.36 13.77
N LYS A 3 -16.47 -1.05 13.76
CA LYS A 3 -15.97 0.30 13.46
C LYS A 3 -16.35 0.70 12.04
N THR A 4 -16.78 1.93 11.88
CA THR A 4 -17.02 2.60 10.60
C THR A 4 -15.70 2.84 9.86
N ALA A 5 -15.79 3.07 8.55
CA ALA A 5 -14.64 3.42 7.72
C ALA A 5 -13.87 4.66 8.24
N ASN A 6 -14.59 5.69 8.72
CA ASN A 6 -13.98 6.90 9.27
C ASN A 6 -13.21 6.62 10.57
N GLU A 7 -13.75 5.79 11.46
CA GLU A 7 -13.06 5.40 12.69
C GLU A 7 -11.77 4.63 12.38
N TRP A 8 -11.77 3.79 11.33
CA TRP A 8 -10.55 3.12 10.88
C TRP A 8 -9.52 4.08 10.27
N ILE A 9 -9.98 5.04 9.45
CA ILE A 9 -9.11 6.09 8.89
C ILE A 9 -8.42 6.86 10.00
N GLU A 10 -9.16 7.29 11.01
CA GLU A 10 -8.62 8.06 12.14
C GLU A 10 -7.68 7.21 13.01
N GLN A 11 -8.13 6.04 13.45
CA GLN A 11 -7.34 5.20 14.35
C GLN A 11 -6.03 4.70 13.71
N LEU A 12 -6.07 4.37 12.42
CA LEU A 12 -4.90 3.91 11.68
C LEU A 12 -4.11 5.06 11.06
N ASP A 13 -4.47 6.33 11.31
CA ASP A 13 -3.86 7.53 10.74
C ASP A 13 -3.68 7.47 9.20
N LEU A 14 -4.70 6.99 8.50
CA LEU A 14 -4.66 6.85 7.04
C LEU A 14 -4.78 8.22 6.37
N LYS A 15 -4.00 8.41 5.31
CA LYS A 15 -4.02 9.62 4.48
C LYS A 15 -4.62 9.33 3.10
N PRO A 16 -5.22 10.30 2.41
CA PRO A 16 -5.71 10.11 1.05
C PRO A 16 -4.62 9.57 0.11
N HIS A 17 -4.92 8.51 -0.65
CA HIS A 17 -4.00 7.95 -1.64
C HIS A 17 -4.22 8.61 -3.02
N PRO A 18 -3.17 8.91 -3.80
CA PRO A 18 -3.30 9.55 -5.12
C PRO A 18 -4.20 8.79 -6.11
N GLU A 19 -4.28 7.48 -5.97
CA GLU A 19 -5.07 6.61 -6.86
C GLU A 19 -6.53 6.47 -6.40
N GLY A 20 -6.88 7.02 -5.24
CA GLY A 20 -8.17 6.88 -4.58
C GLY A 20 -8.09 5.99 -3.32
N GLY A 21 -9.01 6.22 -2.39
CA GLY A 21 -8.99 5.60 -1.07
C GLY A 21 -8.04 6.30 -0.08
N TYR A 22 -7.71 5.58 0.99
CA TYR A 22 -6.83 6.02 2.06
C TYR A 22 -5.76 4.96 2.31
N TYR A 23 -4.55 5.39 2.66
CA TYR A 23 -3.46 4.48 2.93
C TYR A 23 -2.51 5.00 4.02
N ARG A 24 -1.70 4.08 4.56
CA ARG A 24 -0.49 4.42 5.31
C ARG A 24 0.52 3.30 5.20
N GLU A 25 1.78 3.63 4.95
CA GLU A 25 2.89 2.66 5.07
C GLU A 25 3.11 2.29 6.54
N VAL A 26 3.12 0.99 6.82
CA VAL A 26 3.29 0.45 8.18
C VAL A 26 4.57 -0.37 8.34
N TYR A 27 5.23 -0.70 7.22
CA TYR A 27 6.52 -1.37 7.23
C TYR A 27 7.34 -0.99 6.00
N ARG A 28 8.64 -0.86 6.22
CA ARG A 28 9.68 -0.75 5.19
C ARG A 28 10.91 -1.49 5.70
N SER A 29 11.41 -2.44 4.92
CA SER A 29 12.67 -3.12 5.26
C SER A 29 13.81 -2.10 5.29
N SER A 30 14.72 -2.29 6.24
CA SER A 30 15.95 -1.51 6.36
C SER A 30 17.02 -1.92 5.35
N GLU A 31 16.96 -3.15 4.84
CA GLU A 31 17.90 -3.66 3.86
C GLU A 31 17.53 -3.24 2.44
N LEU A 32 18.57 -3.13 1.61
CA LEU A 32 18.48 -2.75 0.21
C LEU A 32 19.04 -3.88 -0.67
N ILE A 33 18.35 -4.14 -1.78
CA ILE A 33 18.88 -4.87 -2.92
C ILE A 33 19.54 -3.84 -3.83
N PRO A 34 20.86 -3.93 -4.08
CA PRO A 34 21.56 -3.05 -5.01
C PRO A 34 20.96 -3.10 -6.41
N ALA A 35 21.00 -1.99 -7.15
CA ALA A 35 20.41 -1.88 -8.49
C ALA A 35 20.95 -2.95 -9.46
N GLU A 36 22.24 -3.23 -9.37
CA GLU A 36 22.99 -4.22 -10.15
C GLU A 36 22.61 -5.68 -9.84
N ALA A 37 21.99 -5.92 -8.69
CA ALA A 37 21.49 -7.25 -8.29
C ALA A 37 20.00 -7.44 -8.63
N LEU A 38 19.33 -6.41 -9.18
CA LEU A 38 17.94 -6.46 -9.58
C LEU A 38 17.78 -6.74 -11.09
N PRO A 39 16.64 -7.31 -11.53
CA PRO A 39 16.34 -7.44 -12.95
C PRO A 39 16.29 -6.10 -13.69
N GLU A 40 16.60 -6.09 -14.99
CA GLU A 40 16.71 -4.87 -15.83
C GLU A 40 15.48 -3.92 -15.80
N ARG A 41 14.31 -4.43 -15.40
CA ARG A 41 13.12 -3.59 -15.23
C ARG A 41 13.30 -2.53 -14.14
N PHE A 42 14.24 -2.68 -13.22
CA PHE A 42 14.56 -1.72 -12.16
C PHE A 42 15.80 -0.88 -12.51
N ASN A 43 15.79 0.40 -12.15
CA ASN A 43 16.83 1.37 -12.49
C ASN A 43 17.52 1.99 -11.26
N LYS A 44 17.26 1.47 -10.07
CA LYS A 44 17.81 1.92 -8.78
C LYS A 44 17.75 0.78 -7.78
N SER A 45 18.43 0.92 -6.64
CA SER A 45 18.30 -0.01 -5.52
C SER A 45 16.90 0.03 -4.92
N HIS A 46 16.41 -1.10 -4.42
CA HIS A 46 15.09 -1.22 -3.79
C HIS A 46 15.19 -1.85 -2.41
N VAL A 47 14.32 -1.44 -1.48
CA VAL A 47 14.15 -2.15 -0.20
C VAL A 47 13.60 -3.55 -0.43
N PHE A 48 13.82 -4.48 0.51
CA PHE A 48 13.33 -5.86 0.36
C PHE A 48 11.80 -5.94 0.30
N GLY A 49 11.11 -5.01 0.94
CA GLY A 49 9.66 -4.91 0.87
C GLY A 49 9.11 -3.74 1.67
N THR A 50 7.87 -3.40 1.36
CA THR A 50 7.03 -2.46 2.09
C THR A 50 5.66 -3.08 2.34
N SER A 51 4.95 -2.61 3.34
CA SER A 51 3.52 -2.93 3.48
C SER A 51 2.73 -1.71 3.89
N ILE A 52 1.48 -1.66 3.46
CA ILE A 52 0.56 -0.57 3.73
C ILE A 52 -0.73 -1.12 4.34
N TYR A 53 -1.42 -0.29 5.10
CA TYR A 53 -2.88 -0.39 5.19
C TYR A 53 -3.49 0.40 4.04
N PHE A 54 -4.56 -0.14 3.46
CA PHE A 54 -5.35 0.50 2.41
C PHE A 54 -6.84 0.33 2.69
N LEU A 55 -7.62 1.39 2.45
CA LEU A 55 -9.06 1.42 2.72
C LEU A 55 -9.79 2.23 1.64
N LEU A 56 -10.89 1.68 1.14
CA LEU A 56 -11.86 2.39 0.29
C LEU A 56 -13.09 2.76 1.11
N HIS A 57 -13.54 4.01 1.03
CA HIS A 57 -14.75 4.47 1.70
C HIS A 57 -15.86 4.75 0.67
N GLY A 58 -16.96 4.00 0.79
CA GLY A 58 -18.19 4.27 0.03
C GLY A 58 -18.04 3.89 -1.44
N LYS A 59 -18.14 4.87 -2.34
CA LYS A 59 -18.03 4.66 -3.80
C LYS A 59 -16.65 4.96 -4.36
N GLN A 60 -15.65 5.14 -3.50
CA GLN A 60 -14.27 5.34 -3.94
C GLN A 60 -13.77 4.09 -4.67
N ILE A 61 -12.93 4.33 -5.68
CA ILE A 61 -12.23 3.29 -6.41
C ILE A 61 -10.73 3.51 -6.28
N SER A 62 -9.95 2.44 -6.35
CA SER A 62 -8.54 2.54 -6.68
C SER A 62 -8.42 2.60 -8.20
N SER A 63 -7.87 3.68 -8.72
CA SER A 63 -7.66 3.88 -10.15
C SER A 63 -6.68 2.84 -10.70
N LEU A 64 -6.85 2.46 -11.97
CA LEU A 64 -5.97 1.50 -12.61
C LEU A 64 -4.53 2.03 -12.65
N HIS A 65 -3.60 1.20 -12.16
CA HIS A 65 -2.16 1.47 -12.15
C HIS A 65 -1.38 0.17 -12.35
N ARG A 66 -0.06 0.26 -12.50
CA ARG A 66 0.80 -0.90 -12.72
C ARG A 66 2.14 -0.74 -11.99
N LEU A 67 2.55 -1.79 -11.30
CA LEU A 67 3.83 -1.89 -10.61
C LEU A 67 4.83 -2.74 -11.40
N LYS A 68 6.12 -2.63 -11.04
CA LYS A 68 7.22 -3.45 -11.56
C LYS A 68 7.53 -4.67 -10.68
N SER A 69 6.89 -4.73 -9.52
CA SER A 69 6.98 -5.80 -8.54
C SER A 69 5.59 -6.40 -8.34
N ASP A 70 5.55 -7.66 -7.91
CA ASP A 70 4.32 -8.28 -7.46
C ASP A 70 3.82 -7.57 -6.20
N GLU A 71 2.50 -7.51 -6.05
CA GLU A 71 1.83 -6.94 -4.88
C GLU A 71 0.89 -7.99 -4.28
N ILE A 72 1.00 -8.18 -2.97
CA ILE A 72 0.22 -9.17 -2.23
C ILE A 72 -0.83 -8.43 -1.41
N TRP A 73 -2.08 -8.83 -1.57
CA TRP A 73 -3.23 -8.23 -0.90
C TRP A 73 -3.76 -9.17 0.18
N HIS A 74 -3.89 -8.66 1.41
CA HIS A 74 -4.52 -9.37 2.52
C HIS A 74 -5.84 -8.69 2.86
N PHE A 75 -6.94 -9.43 2.72
CA PHE A 75 -8.25 -8.96 3.15
C PHE A 75 -8.36 -9.02 4.69
N TYR A 76 -8.75 -7.90 5.30
CA TYR A 76 -8.94 -7.83 6.75
C TYR A 76 -10.40 -7.54 7.15
N LEU A 77 -11.10 -6.67 6.43
CA LEU A 77 -12.48 -6.26 6.74
C LEU A 77 -13.15 -5.63 5.52
N GLY A 78 -14.49 -5.67 5.46
CA GLY A 78 -15.30 -5.01 4.45
C GLY A 78 -15.97 -5.99 3.49
N SER A 79 -16.21 -5.56 2.25
CA SER A 79 -16.87 -6.33 1.20
C SER A 79 -16.49 -5.84 -0.18
#